data_AF-A0A652YIA0-F1
#
_entry.id   AF-A0A652YIA0-F1
#
_cell.length_a   1.000
_cell.length_b   1.000
_cell.length_c   1.000
_cell.angle_alpha   90.00
_cell.angle_beta   90.00
_cell.angle_gamma   90.00
#
_symmetry.space_group_name_H-M   'P 1'
#
loop_
_entity.id
_entity.type
_entity.pdbx_description
1 polymer ?
#
loop_
_entity_poly.entity_id
_entity_poly.type
_entity_poly.pdbx_seq_one_letter_code
_entity_poly.pdbx_strand_id
1 'polypeptide(L)' 'MEELIEQFPEDDWVDQDLLTRDLAGELLDAEIKAEKERLESPDDADAGLFSHSDRRRRIAAMVAIRDRHRAPNTL' A
#
# COMPACT_ATOMS: atom_id res chain seq x y z
N MET A 1 -6.20 -30.23 37.09
CA MET A 1 -7.18 -30.29 36.00
C MET A 1 -6.52 -29.65 34.80
N GLU A 2 -6.13 -30.44 33.81
CA GLU A 2 -5.62 -29.93 32.53
C GLU A 2 -6.84 -29.60 31.68
N GLU A 3 -7.03 -28.31 31.42
CA GLU A 3 -8.07 -27.82 30.52
C GLU A 3 -7.61 -28.14 29.08
N LEU A 4 -8.35 -29.01 28.39
CA LEU A 4 -8.12 -29.32 26.99
C LEU A 4 -8.50 -28.08 26.17
N ILE A 5 -7.50 -27.35 25.70
CA ILE A 5 -7.70 -26.26 24.76
C ILE A 5 -8.17 -26.89 23.44
N GLU A 6 -9.44 -26.71 23.13
CA GLU A 6 -10.02 -27.12 21.86
C GLU A 6 -9.44 -26.21 20.75
N GLN A 7 -8.55 -26.77 19.93
CA GLN A 7 -8.02 -26.07 18.75
C GLN A 7 -9.00 -26.24 17.60
N PHE A 8 -9.70 -25.16 17.26
CA PHE A 8 -10.42 -25.07 16.01
C PHE A 8 -9.39 -24.91 14.87
N PRO A 9 -9.51 -25.65 13.76
CA PRO A 9 -8.75 -25.35 12.55
C PRO A 9 -9.37 -24.07 11.97
N GLU A 10 -8.93 -22.92 12.47
CA GLU A 10 -9.28 -21.67 11.81
C GLU A 10 -8.65 -21.69 10.42
N ASP A 11 -9.49 -21.48 9.40
CA ASP A 11 -9.06 -21.32 8.01
C ASP A 11 -7.89 -20.33 7.97
N ASP A 12 -6.85 -20.71 7.22
CA ASP A 12 -5.58 -20.01 7.08
C ASP A 12 -5.79 -18.49 7.01
N TRP A 13 -5.38 -17.75 8.05
CA TRP A 13 -5.51 -16.28 8.11
C TRP A 13 -4.79 -15.56 6.96
N VAL A 14 -4.00 -16.31 6.18
CA VAL A 14 -3.34 -15.92 4.94
C VAL A 14 -4.34 -15.39 3.91
N ASP A 15 -5.54 -15.96 3.79
CA ASP A 15 -6.52 -15.51 2.79
C ASP A 15 -7.13 -14.15 3.13
N GLN A 16 -7.24 -13.80 4.42
CA GLN A 16 -7.61 -12.44 4.84
C GLN A 16 -6.49 -11.43 4.57
N ASP A 17 -5.22 -11.84 4.67
CA ASP A 17 -4.08 -11.02 4.27
C ASP A 17 -4.11 -10.74 2.76
N LEU A 18 -4.48 -11.70 1.91
CA LEU A 18 -4.62 -11.50 0.46
C LEU A 18 -5.71 -10.48 0.11
N LEU A 19 -6.91 -10.59 0.68
CA LEU A 19 -7.99 -9.59 0.50
C LEU A 19 -7.55 -8.18 0.96
N THR A 20 -6.77 -8.10 2.04
CA THR A 20 -6.25 -6.83 2.57
C THR A 20 -5.14 -6.27 1.68
N ARG A 21 -4.33 -7.12 1.06
CA ARG A 21 -3.22 -6.73 0.17
C ARG A 21 -3.70 -6.26 -1.19
N ASP A 22 -4.71 -6.91 -1.75
CA ASP A 22 -5.31 -6.48 -3.01
C ASP A 22 -5.97 -5.11 -2.86
N LEU A 23 -6.78 -4.93 -1.80
CA LEU A 23 -7.38 -3.64 -1.47
C LEU A 23 -6.33 -2.56 -1.21
N ALA A 24 -5.26 -2.87 -0.46
CA ALA A 24 -4.16 -1.94 -0.24
C ALA A 24 -3.47 -1.55 -1.56
N GLY A 25 -3.31 -2.51 -2.48
CA GLY A 25 -2.76 -2.27 -3.82
C GLY A 25 -3.62 -1.34 -4.66
N GLU A 26 -4.94 -1.50 -4.63
CA GLU A 26 -5.89 -0.62 -5.34
C GLU A 26 -5.88 0.81 -4.79
N LEU A 27 -5.90 0.95 -3.47
CA LEU A 27 -5.82 2.26 -2.80
C LEU A 27 -4.51 2.97 -3.12
N LEU A 28 -3.39 2.23 -3.13
CA LEU A 28 -2.09 2.78 -3.52
C LEU A 28 -2.07 3.23 -4.99
N ASP A 29 -2.69 2.49 -5.91
CA ASP A 29 -2.78 2.90 -7.31
C ASP A 29 -3.57 4.20 -7.48
N ALA A 30 -4.71 4.32 -6.79
CA ALA A 30 -5.52 5.52 -6.80
C ALA A 30 -4.73 6.73 -6.29
N GLU A 31 -4.02 6.57 -5.16
CA GLU A 31 -3.24 7.66 -4.56
C GLU A 31 -2.01 8.03 -5.40
N ILE A 32 -1.29 7.05 -5.96
CA ILE A 32 -0.16 7.28 -6.87
C ILE A 32 -0.61 8.08 -8.08
N LYS A 33 -1.77 7.75 -8.66
CA LYS A 33 -2.33 8.48 -9.79
C LYS A 33 -2.65 9.93 -9.40
N ALA A 34 -3.38 10.13 -8.32
CA ALA A 34 -3.76 11.46 -7.86
C ALA A 34 -2.53 12.33 -7.53
N GLU A 35 -1.50 11.75 -6.92
CA GLU A 35 -0.27 12.50 -6.58
C GLU A 35 0.57 12.84 -7.84
N LYS A 36 0.56 11.99 -8.87
CA LYS A 36 1.18 12.33 -10.17
C LYS A 36 0.45 13.47 -10.87
N GLU A 37 -0.88 13.43 -10.88
CA GLU A 37 -1.69 14.52 -11.45
C GLU A 37 -1.46 15.85 -10.72
N ARG A 38 -1.37 15.81 -9.38
CA ARG A 38 -0.99 16.98 -8.58
C ARG A 38 0.41 17.49 -8.91
N LEU A 39 1.37 16.60 -9.11
CA LEU A 39 2.75 16.95 -9.46
C LEU A 39 2.86 17.65 -10.82
N GLU A 40 2.02 17.27 -11.78
CA GLU A 40 1.97 17.85 -13.12
C GLU A 40 1.11 19.12 -13.18
N SER A 41 0.32 19.41 -12.14
CA SER A 41 -0.52 20.59 -12.07
C SER A 41 0.31 21.86 -11.83
N PRO A 42 0.27 22.85 -12.75
CA PRO A 42 1.02 24.09 -12.61
C PRO A 42 0.57 24.93 -11.41
N ASP A 43 -0.67 24.75 -10.93
CA ASP A 43 -1.23 25.48 -9.78
C ASP A 43 -0.66 25.00 -8.42
N ASP A 44 -0.10 23.80 -8.36
CA ASP A 44 0.42 23.19 -7.12
C ASP A 44 1.94 23.42 -6.94
N ALA A 45 2.58 24.09 -7.90
CA ALA A 45 4.02 24.37 -7.90
C ALA A 45 4.44 25.35 -6.79
N ASP A 46 3.52 26.19 -6.30
CA ASP A 46 3.81 27.29 -5.37
C ASP A 46 3.06 27.18 -4.01
N ALA A 47 2.18 26.17 -3.85
CA ALA A 47 1.22 26.11 -2.73
C ALA A 47 1.50 25.03 -1.67
N GLY A 48 2.52 24.18 -1.83
CA GLY A 48 2.70 22.99 -0.99
C GLY A 48 3.77 23.07 0.10
N LEU A 49 3.51 22.42 1.23
CA LEU A 49 4.48 22.18 2.32
C LEU A 49 5.72 21.38 1.86
N PHE A 50 5.60 20.65 0.76
CA PHE A 50 6.65 19.76 0.23
C PHE A 50 7.17 20.25 -1.12
N SER A 51 8.49 20.22 -1.29
CA SER A 51 9.11 20.52 -2.58
C SER A 51 8.68 19.50 -3.63
N HIS A 52 8.76 19.90 -4.90
CA HIS A 52 8.52 19.00 -6.03
C HIS A 52 9.44 17.75 -5.98
N SER A 53 10.65 17.86 -5.41
CA SER A 53 11.57 16.73 -5.22
C SER A 53 11.10 15.76 -4.14
N ASP A 54 10.52 16.27 -3.05
CA ASP A 54 10.00 15.45 -1.95
C ASP A 54 8.76 14.67 -2.40
N ARG A 55 7.87 15.31 -3.17
CA ARG A 55 6.70 14.63 -3.74
C ARG A 55 7.09 13.49 -4.67
N ARG A 56 8.09 13.69 -5.54
CA ARG A 56 8.64 12.61 -6.39
C ARG A 56 9.20 11.44 -5.58
N ARG A 57 9.94 11.72 -4.49
CA ARG A 57 10.45 10.69 -3.58
C ARG A 57 9.31 9.93 -2.90
N ARG A 58 8.25 10.62 -2.49
CA ARG A 58 7.06 10.00 -1.90
C ARG A 58 6.34 9.08 -2.90
N ILE A 59 6.11 9.53 -4.13
CA ILE A 59 5.52 8.69 -5.20
C ILE A 59 6.36 7.42 -5.41
N ALA A 60 7.68 7.55 -5.49
CA ALA A 60 8.57 6.39 -5.65
C ALA A 60 8.46 5.39 -4.49
N ALA A 61 8.35 5.87 -3.24
CA ALA A 61 8.14 5.01 -2.08
C ALA A 61 6.78 4.30 -2.13
N MET A 62 5.71 4.99 -2.52
CA MET A 62 4.37 4.39 -2.67
C MET A 62 4.37 3.29 -3.74
N VAL A 63 5.03 3.52 -4.87
CA VAL A 63 5.21 2.51 -5.93
C VAL A 63 5.93 1.27 -5.39
N ALA A 64 7.04 1.44 -4.67
CA ALA A 64 7.79 0.33 -4.11
C ALA A 64 6.97 -0.53 -3.12
N ILE A 65 6.14 0.11 -2.30
CA ILE A 65 5.26 -0.60 -1.35
C ILE A 65 4.18 -1.38 -2.10
N ARG A 66 3.52 -0.75 -3.08
CA ARG A 66 2.52 -1.41 -3.93
C ARG A 66 3.10 -2.64 -4.63
N ASP A 67 4.30 -2.51 -5.19
CA ASP A 67 4.95 -3.59 -5.92
C ASP A 67 5.29 -4.76 -4.96
N ARG A 68 5.65 -4.47 -3.71
CA ARG A 68 5.81 -5.49 -2.66
C ARG A 68 4.50 -6.18 -2.28
N HIS A 69 3.37 -5.46 -2.28
CA HIS A 69 2.07 -6.09 -2.03
C HIS A 69 1.68 -7.05 -3.16
N ARG A 70 1.99 -6.68 -4.42
CA ARG A 70 1.68 -7.46 -5.64
C ARG A 70 2.65 -8.60 -5.94
N ALA A 71 3.90 -8.50 -5.49
CA ALA A 71 4.90 -9.56 -5.58
C ALA A 71 5.20 -10.11 -4.18
N PRO A 72 4.30 -10.92 -3.58
CA PRO A 72 4.63 -11.66 -2.38
C PRO A 72 5.77 -12.62 -2.71
N ASN A 73 7.01 -12.28 -2.30
CA ASN A 73 8.20 -13.13 -2.32
C ASN A 73 8.14 -14.36 -3.26
N THR A 74 8.61 -14.22 -4.49
CA THR A 74 9.28 -15.34 -5.15
C THR A 74 10.58 -15.59 -4.39
N LEU A 75 10.53 -16.44 -3.36
CA LEU A 75 11.69 -17.12 -2.77
C LEU A 75 11.70 -18.58 -3.24
#